data_AF-A0A928L6L7-F1
#
_entry.id   AF-A0A928L6L7-F1
#
_cell.length_a   1.000
_cell.length_b   1.000
_cell.length_c   1.000
_cell.angle_alpha   90.00
_cell.angle_beta   90.00
_cell.angle_gamma   90.00
#
_symmetry.space_group_name_H-M   'P 1'
#
loop_
_entity.id
_entity.type
_entity.pdbx_description
1 polymer ?
#
loop_
_entity_poly.entity_id
_entity_poly.type
_entity_poly.pdbx_seq_one_letter_code
_entity_poly.pdbx_strand_id
1 'polypeptide(L)'
;MTGVRYKIPMLSAKAILAYAKPVAEDIYSFNLNKAETASVLLNHGETYQDDNAVFYQLMSMLHRDGYSPKDDELIIDDLYDAIIYLDFASIFDRSADYPKNALRQKKAESMFRPEGITLDLGTGQHKYLAFERSASMSRNAKLSFVRADLYDEITRRITLNLKIDVCELSKLYAYNGLLFSSGIRVEPDDKFFLENVAIVPNPKHITKDVSYVTVTDVTGEGSIRKYERTECTGDIETTRFDGMGLISPEFARELDSKIGSKKEHTSFQIRMPYIKGMVHKTDFKALFEEAGVETITDIWGRKHQVDSL
;
A
#
# COMPACT_ATOMS: atom_id res chain seq x y z
N MET A 1 15.95 -5.58 14.33
CA MET A 1 16.03 -4.11 14.32
C MET A 1 14.80 -3.59 15.02
N THR A 2 14.96 -2.89 16.13
CA THR A 2 13.88 -2.17 16.82
C THR A 2 13.69 -0.86 16.08
N GLY A 3 12.74 -0.83 15.14
CA GLY A 3 12.37 0.39 14.42
C GLY A 3 11.34 1.22 15.19
N VAL A 4 11.18 2.48 14.78
CA VAL A 4 10.09 3.36 15.21
C VAL A 4 8.75 2.64 15.06
N ARG A 5 7.90 2.72 16.09
CA ARG A 5 6.52 2.22 16.04
C ARG A 5 5.54 3.35 16.32
N TYR A 6 4.39 3.30 15.69
CA TYR A 6 3.31 4.27 15.86
C TYR A 6 2.17 3.64 16.65
N LYS A 7 1.67 4.36 17.64
CA LYS A 7 0.44 4.03 18.34
C LYS A 7 -0.74 4.42 17.46
N ILE A 8 -1.33 3.44 16.78
CA ILE A 8 -2.47 3.63 15.87
C ILE A 8 -3.66 2.88 16.44
N PRO A 9 -4.76 3.54 16.84
CA PRO A 9 -5.86 2.86 17.50
C PRO A 9 -6.60 1.93 16.54
N MET A 10 -6.95 0.75 17.05
CA MET A 10 -7.79 -0.21 16.37
C MET A 10 -9.17 -0.25 17.03
N LEU A 11 -10.23 -0.20 16.24
CA LEU A 11 -11.60 -0.18 16.73
C LEU A 11 -12.41 -1.32 16.10
N SER A 12 -13.37 -1.85 16.86
CA SER A 12 -14.28 -2.86 16.34
C SER A 12 -15.37 -2.19 15.51
N ALA A 13 -15.37 -2.40 14.19
CA ALA A 13 -16.44 -1.90 13.34
C ALA A 13 -17.79 -2.43 13.82
N LYS A 14 -17.85 -3.71 14.22
CA LYS A 14 -19.06 -4.35 14.77
C LYS A 14 -19.59 -3.64 16.02
N ALA A 15 -18.72 -3.19 16.92
CA ALA A 15 -19.15 -2.44 18.10
C ALA A 15 -19.64 -1.04 17.73
N ILE A 16 -19.00 -0.37 16.76
CA ILE A 16 -19.47 0.91 16.21
C ILE A 16 -20.89 0.79 15.62
N LEU A 17 -21.24 -0.35 14.98
CA LEU A 17 -22.59 -0.58 14.43
C LEU A 17 -23.73 -0.52 15.47
N ALA A 18 -23.42 -0.69 16.76
CA ALA A 18 -24.39 -0.52 17.85
C ALA A 18 -24.83 0.94 18.02
N TYR A 19 -23.99 1.90 17.62
CA TYR A 19 -24.24 3.34 17.70
C TYR A 19 -24.80 3.94 16.40
N ALA A 20 -25.04 3.11 15.38
CA ALA A 20 -25.58 3.54 14.09
C ALA A 20 -26.98 4.16 14.24
N LYS A 21 -27.17 5.38 13.71
CA LYS A 21 -28.46 6.07 13.68
C LYS A 21 -29.00 6.12 12.25
N PRO A 22 -30.24 5.68 11.98
CA PRO A 22 -30.81 5.77 10.64
C PRO A 22 -31.00 7.23 10.25
N VAL A 23 -30.62 7.58 9.02
CA VAL A 23 -30.84 8.92 8.44
C VAL A 23 -31.69 8.89 7.17
N ALA A 24 -31.71 7.75 6.49
CA ALA A 24 -32.63 7.43 5.39
C ALA A 24 -32.77 5.91 5.27
N GLU A 25 -33.54 5.43 4.29
CA GLU A 25 -33.66 4.00 3.99
C GLU A 25 -32.28 3.40 3.70
N ASP A 26 -31.91 2.35 4.46
CA ASP A 26 -30.60 1.68 4.42
C ASP A 26 -29.35 2.56 4.59
N ILE A 27 -29.51 3.82 5.04
CA ILE A 27 -28.40 4.75 5.28
C ILE A 27 -28.32 5.09 6.77
N TYR A 28 -27.12 4.94 7.33
CA TYR A 28 -26.85 5.15 8.74
C TYR A 28 -25.72 6.15 8.95
N SER A 29 -25.84 6.97 10.00
CA SER A 29 -24.78 7.86 10.48
C SER A 29 -24.14 7.33 11.76
N PHE A 30 -22.88 7.72 11.97
CA PHE A 30 -22.08 7.35 13.14
C PHE A 30 -21.50 8.62 13.76
N ASN A 31 -21.92 8.92 14.98
CA ASN A 31 -21.38 10.03 15.77
C ASN A 31 -21.26 9.55 17.21
N LEU A 32 -20.04 9.13 17.57
CA LEU A 32 -19.70 8.63 18.89
C LEU A 32 -19.00 9.74 19.68
N ASN A 33 -19.46 9.98 20.90
CA ASN A 33 -18.74 10.84 21.84
C ASN A 33 -17.50 10.13 22.41
N LYS A 34 -16.73 10.81 23.27
CA LYS A 34 -15.50 10.27 23.86
C LYS A 34 -15.69 8.93 24.59
N ALA A 35 -16.75 8.80 25.40
CA ALA A 35 -17.01 7.58 26.17
C ALA A 35 -17.46 6.42 25.26
N GLU A 36 -18.28 6.72 24.26
CA GLU A 36 -18.72 5.75 23.25
C GLU A 36 -17.56 5.30 22.34
N THR A 37 -16.67 6.22 21.99
CA THR A 37 -15.46 5.91 21.21
C THR A 37 -14.53 5.00 22.02
N ALA A 38 -14.33 5.30 23.31
CA ALA A 38 -13.52 4.47 24.19
C ALA A 38 -14.07 3.04 24.35
N SER A 39 -15.39 2.85 24.31
CA SER A 39 -16.03 1.54 24.48
C SER A 39 -15.82 0.59 23.28
N VAL A 40 -15.48 1.14 22.11
CA VAL A 40 -15.28 0.37 20.86
C VAL A 40 -13.82 0.17 20.49
N LEU A 41 -12.88 0.73 21.27
CA LEU A 41 -11.44 0.51 21.11
C LEU A 41 -11.07 -0.95 21.44
N LEU A 42 -10.30 -1.57 20.56
CA LEU A 42 -9.66 -2.85 20.82
C LEU A 42 -8.36 -2.62 21.60
N ASN A 43 -8.05 -3.53 22.53
CA ASN A 43 -6.85 -3.45 23.39
C ASN A 43 -6.68 -2.09 24.07
N HIS A 44 -7.79 -1.43 24.45
CA HIS A 44 -7.78 -0.09 25.05
C HIS A 44 -7.08 0.98 24.19
N GLY A 45 -6.99 0.78 22.87
CA GLY A 45 -6.29 1.69 21.95
C GLY A 45 -4.77 1.53 21.98
N GLU A 46 -4.21 0.56 22.70
CA GLU A 46 -2.78 0.26 22.75
C GLU A 46 -2.38 -0.70 21.63
N THR A 47 -2.58 -0.27 20.40
CA THR A 47 -2.16 -1.00 19.20
C THR A 47 -1.02 -0.26 18.51
N TYR A 48 0.02 -1.01 18.14
CA TYR A 48 1.27 -0.46 17.61
C TYR A 48 1.53 -1.00 16.20
N GLN A 49 2.02 -0.14 15.32
CA GLN A 49 2.32 -0.46 13.93
C GLN A 49 3.75 -0.03 13.59
N ASP A 50 4.44 -0.82 12.77
CA ASP A 50 5.76 -0.46 12.28
C ASP A 50 5.69 0.75 11.33
N ASP A 51 6.78 1.52 11.27
CA ASP A 51 6.92 2.63 10.33
C ASP A 51 6.68 2.19 8.87
N ASN A 52 6.08 3.09 8.10
CA ASN A 52 5.82 2.93 6.68
C ASN A 52 5.67 4.30 6.01
N ALA A 53 5.64 4.31 4.67
CA ALA A 53 5.61 5.54 3.90
C ALA A 53 4.35 6.39 4.15
N VAL A 54 3.19 5.77 4.41
CA VAL A 54 1.95 6.50 4.71
C VAL A 54 2.06 7.25 6.04
N PHE A 55 2.59 6.59 7.08
CA PHE A 55 2.78 7.21 8.39
C PHE A 55 3.78 8.35 8.33
N TYR A 56 4.90 8.15 7.64
CA TYR A 56 5.87 9.22 7.43
C TYR A 56 5.23 10.43 6.74
N GLN A 57 4.46 10.24 5.67
CA GLN A 57 3.78 11.35 4.97
C GLN A 57 2.75 12.05 5.86
N LEU A 58 2.00 11.31 6.69
CA LEU A 58 1.09 11.92 7.66
C LEU A 58 1.83 12.73 8.72
N MET A 59 2.96 12.22 9.25
CA MET A 59 3.81 12.97 10.17
C MET A 59 4.33 14.25 9.53
N SER A 60 4.85 14.17 8.29
CA SER A 60 5.28 15.35 7.55
C SER A 60 4.16 16.36 7.40
N MET A 61 2.92 15.94 7.14
CA MET A 61 1.77 16.85 7.09
C MET A 61 1.48 17.51 8.44
N LEU A 62 1.45 16.75 9.54
CA LEU A 62 1.18 17.27 10.88
C LEU A 62 2.25 18.26 11.35
N HIS A 63 3.52 18.05 10.97
CA HIS A 63 4.65 18.91 11.32
C HIS A 63 5.05 19.90 10.21
N ARG A 64 4.19 20.15 9.21
CA ARG A 64 4.42 21.12 8.12
C ARG A 64 5.76 20.92 7.38
N ASP A 65 6.02 19.66 7.02
CA ASP A 65 7.22 19.16 6.35
C ASP A 65 8.53 19.36 7.15
N GLY A 66 8.45 19.72 8.43
CA GLY A 66 9.57 19.80 9.36
C GLY A 66 9.82 18.53 10.17
N TYR A 67 9.16 17.41 9.83
CA TYR A 67 9.32 16.16 10.55
C TYR A 67 10.65 15.48 10.19
N SER A 68 11.48 15.26 11.21
CA SER A 68 12.65 14.40 11.14
C SER A 68 12.49 13.33 12.22
N PRO A 69 12.39 12.03 11.87
CA PRO A 69 12.39 10.98 12.87
C PRO A 69 13.71 11.06 13.67
N LYS A 70 13.62 10.93 14.99
CA LYS A 70 14.81 10.82 15.83
C LYS A 70 15.09 9.35 16.14
N ASP A 71 16.37 9.00 16.20
CA ASP A 71 16.82 7.62 16.44
C ASP A 71 16.43 7.07 17.83
N ASP A 72 16.01 7.93 18.77
CA ASP A 72 15.66 7.59 20.16
C ASP A 72 14.16 7.39 20.41
N GLU A 73 13.28 7.74 19.46
CA GLU A 73 11.83 7.60 19.62
C GLU A 73 11.35 6.20 19.18
N LEU A 74 11.13 5.32 20.17
CA LEU A 74 10.65 3.96 19.92
C LEU A 74 9.13 3.87 19.69
N ILE A 75 8.36 4.83 20.23
CA ILE A 75 6.90 4.86 20.16
C ILE A 75 6.44 6.30 19.93
N ILE A 76 5.72 6.54 18.84
CA ILE A 76 5.15 7.83 18.43
C ILE A 76 3.62 7.76 18.48
N ASP A 77 2.96 8.76 19.05
CA ASP A 77 1.49 8.82 19.16
C ASP A 77 0.84 10.03 18.47
N ASP A 78 1.60 10.89 17.80
CA ASP A 78 1.10 12.03 17.01
C ASP A 78 0.04 11.62 15.96
N LEU A 79 0.10 10.38 15.46
CA LEU A 79 -0.85 9.84 14.48
C LEU A 79 -2.13 9.26 15.10
N TYR A 80 -2.24 9.21 16.44
CA TYR A 80 -3.30 8.49 17.14
C TYR A 80 -4.70 8.95 16.73
N ASP A 81 -4.90 10.25 16.50
CA ASP A 81 -6.17 10.80 16.03
C ASP A 81 -6.19 11.13 14.52
N ALA A 82 -5.09 10.91 13.82
CA ALA A 82 -4.94 11.20 12.39
C ALA A 82 -5.36 10.03 11.51
N ILE A 83 -5.02 8.80 11.90
CA ILE A 83 -5.36 7.57 11.19
C ILE A 83 -5.73 6.46 12.18
N ILE A 84 -6.78 5.71 11.85
CA ILE A 84 -7.31 4.64 12.70
C ILE A 84 -7.53 3.38 11.86
N TYR A 85 -7.51 2.22 12.50
CA TYR A 85 -7.85 0.95 11.86
C TYR A 85 -9.19 0.42 12.36
N LEU A 86 -10.06 0.03 11.43
CA LEU A 86 -11.31 -0.65 11.74
C LEU A 86 -11.21 -2.14 11.44
N ASP A 87 -11.62 -2.96 12.39
CA ASP A 87 -11.74 -4.42 12.26
C ASP A 87 -13.19 -4.79 11.88
N PHE A 88 -13.35 -5.33 10.66
CA PHE A 88 -14.62 -5.77 10.09
C PHE A 88 -14.84 -7.29 10.17
N ALA A 89 -14.06 -8.02 10.97
CA ALA A 89 -14.27 -9.43 11.17
C ALA A 89 -15.73 -9.72 11.57
N SER A 90 -16.31 -10.80 11.02
CA SER A 90 -17.70 -11.20 11.31
C SER A 90 -18.81 -10.27 10.76
N ILE A 91 -18.51 -9.37 9.81
CA ILE A 91 -19.50 -8.50 9.16
C ILE A 91 -19.88 -9.04 7.77
N PHE A 92 -18.88 -9.17 6.88
CA PHE A 92 -19.08 -9.55 5.47
C PHE A 92 -18.83 -11.03 5.17
N ASP A 93 -18.48 -11.82 6.18
CA ASP A 93 -18.23 -13.27 6.11
C ASP A 93 -19.50 -14.13 6.32
N ARG A 94 -20.68 -13.49 6.47
CA ARG A 94 -21.96 -14.16 6.68
C ARG A 94 -22.93 -13.88 5.53
N SER A 95 -23.78 -14.87 5.22
CA SER A 95 -24.82 -14.69 4.20
C SER A 95 -25.76 -13.54 4.59
N ALA A 96 -26.07 -12.71 3.59
CA ALA A 96 -27.05 -11.64 3.66
C ALA A 96 -28.50 -12.15 3.65
N ASP A 97 -28.75 -13.45 3.40
CA ASP A 97 -30.10 -14.04 3.43
C ASP A 97 -30.75 -13.93 4.81
N TYR A 98 -29.94 -13.80 5.86
CA TYR A 98 -30.40 -13.57 7.22
C TYR A 98 -30.58 -12.06 7.47
N PRO A 99 -31.80 -11.58 7.82
CA PRO A 99 -32.09 -10.15 7.94
C PRO A 99 -31.14 -9.39 8.89
N LYS A 100 -30.70 -10.02 9.98
CA LYS A 100 -29.74 -9.43 10.92
C LYS A 100 -28.37 -9.20 10.31
N ASN A 101 -27.92 -10.08 9.41
CA ASN A 101 -26.64 -9.94 8.71
C ASN A 101 -26.75 -8.90 7.61
N ALA A 102 -27.84 -8.91 6.83
CA ALA A 102 -28.11 -7.88 5.83
C ALA A 102 -28.11 -6.47 6.46
N LEU A 103 -28.85 -6.28 7.57
CA LEU A 103 -28.86 -5.02 8.30
C LEU A 103 -27.46 -4.61 8.79
N ARG A 104 -26.67 -5.57 9.27
CA ARG A 104 -25.28 -5.32 9.71
C ARG A 104 -24.41 -4.86 8.55
N GLN A 105 -24.54 -5.49 7.39
CA GLN A 105 -23.80 -5.15 6.18
C GLN A 105 -24.22 -3.77 5.67
N LYS A 106 -25.51 -3.43 5.65
CA LYS A 106 -25.99 -2.08 5.30
C LYS A 106 -25.47 -0.98 6.22
N LYS A 107 -25.45 -1.23 7.53
CA LYS A 107 -24.81 -0.30 8.48
C LYS A 107 -23.32 -0.14 8.17
N ALA A 108 -22.60 -1.24 7.92
CA ALA A 108 -21.18 -1.19 7.61
C ALA A 108 -20.89 -0.50 6.27
N GLU A 109 -21.69 -0.73 5.22
CA GLU A 109 -21.63 -0.04 3.93
C GLU A 109 -21.74 1.49 4.11
N SER A 110 -22.56 1.95 5.05
CA SER A 110 -22.72 3.38 5.34
C SER A 110 -21.43 4.05 5.86
N MET A 111 -20.48 3.29 6.44
CA MET A 111 -19.19 3.83 6.88
C MET A 111 -18.29 4.28 5.72
N PHE A 112 -18.54 3.77 4.51
CA PHE A 112 -17.75 4.08 3.30
C PHE A 112 -18.27 5.27 2.50
N ARG A 113 -19.36 5.89 2.96
CA ARG A 113 -19.94 7.06 2.31
C ARG A 113 -19.10 8.33 2.60
N PRO A 114 -19.25 9.41 1.83
CA PRO A 114 -18.51 10.66 2.05
C PRO A 114 -18.72 11.32 3.43
N GLU A 115 -19.82 10.99 4.10
CA GLU A 115 -20.11 11.41 5.48
C GLU A 115 -19.19 10.71 6.50
N GLY A 116 -18.67 9.53 6.17
CA GLY A 116 -17.75 8.76 7.00
C GLY A 116 -18.29 8.40 8.38
N ILE A 117 -17.38 8.36 9.36
CA ILE A 117 -17.70 8.14 10.78
C ILE A 117 -17.14 9.28 11.62
N THR A 118 -17.89 9.73 12.62
CA THR A 118 -17.42 10.75 13.57
C THR A 118 -17.10 10.10 14.91
N LEU A 119 -15.88 10.30 15.39
CA LEU A 119 -15.34 9.73 16.63
C LEU A 119 -14.64 10.82 17.46
N ASP A 120 -14.53 10.61 18.76
CA ASP A 120 -13.73 11.44 19.67
C ASP A 120 -12.72 10.57 20.40
N LEU A 121 -11.46 10.62 19.96
CA LEU A 121 -10.34 9.88 20.54
C LEU A 121 -9.67 10.61 21.71
N GLY A 122 -10.27 11.71 22.18
CA GLY A 122 -9.78 12.51 23.31
C GLY A 122 -9.26 13.88 22.94
N THR A 123 -9.09 14.18 21.65
CA THR A 123 -8.66 15.49 21.10
C THR A 123 -9.83 16.29 20.50
N GLY A 124 -11.07 15.81 20.67
CA GLY A 124 -12.26 16.40 20.08
C GLY A 124 -12.90 15.50 19.03
N GLN A 125 -14.07 15.91 18.53
CA GLN A 125 -14.77 15.17 17.47
C GLN A 125 -14.11 15.39 16.12
N HIS A 126 -13.78 14.27 15.47
CA HIS A 126 -13.21 14.26 14.12
C HIS A 126 -14.00 13.32 13.21
N LYS A 127 -14.13 13.72 11.94
CA LYS A 127 -14.67 12.88 10.87
C LYS A 127 -13.56 12.03 10.27
N TYR A 128 -13.79 10.74 10.08
CA TYR A 128 -12.87 9.79 9.48
C TYR A 128 -13.47 9.18 8.22
N LEU A 129 -12.67 9.12 7.16
CA LEU A 129 -13.06 8.60 5.85
C LEU A 129 -12.30 7.30 5.56
N ALA A 130 -12.97 6.35 4.92
CA ALA A 130 -12.34 5.11 4.47
C ALA A 130 -11.18 5.43 3.54
N PHE A 131 -9.99 4.93 3.87
CA PHE A 131 -8.76 5.17 3.13
C PHE A 131 -8.25 3.84 2.54
N GLU A 132 -6.94 3.65 2.51
CA GLU A 132 -6.28 2.54 1.86
C GLU A 132 -6.01 1.37 2.82
N ARG A 133 -5.57 0.23 2.28
CA ARG A 133 -5.24 -0.96 3.08
C ARG A 133 -4.06 -1.72 2.52
N SER A 134 -3.27 -2.32 3.40
CA SER A 134 -2.28 -3.31 2.97
C SER A 134 -2.94 -4.64 2.60
N ALA A 135 -2.18 -5.49 1.90
CA ALA A 135 -2.60 -6.86 1.63
C ALA A 135 -2.82 -7.67 2.93
N SER A 136 -2.03 -7.39 3.98
CA SER A 136 -2.20 -8.03 5.30
C SER A 136 -3.51 -7.59 5.96
N MET A 137 -3.81 -6.30 5.93
CA MET A 137 -5.07 -5.77 6.45
C MET A 137 -6.27 -6.40 5.75
N SER A 138 -6.22 -6.49 4.42
CA SER A 138 -7.28 -7.11 3.62
C SER A 138 -7.57 -8.56 4.04
N ARG A 139 -6.53 -9.38 4.25
CA ARG A 139 -6.67 -10.78 4.70
C ARG A 139 -7.26 -10.91 6.12
N ASN A 140 -7.08 -9.88 6.94
CA ASN A 140 -7.55 -9.85 8.32
C ASN A 140 -8.84 -9.02 8.48
N ALA A 141 -9.55 -8.71 7.39
CA ALA A 141 -10.75 -7.87 7.39
C ALA A 141 -10.56 -6.49 8.04
N LYS A 142 -9.37 -5.90 7.89
CA LYS A 142 -9.03 -4.57 8.42
C LYS A 142 -8.94 -3.55 7.30
N LEU A 143 -9.26 -2.30 7.62
CA LEU A 143 -9.15 -1.15 6.73
C LEU A 143 -8.75 0.09 7.52
N SER A 144 -7.94 0.96 6.91
CA SER A 144 -7.59 2.24 7.52
C SER A 144 -8.64 3.30 7.21
N PHE A 145 -8.84 4.19 8.16
CA PHE A 145 -9.64 5.39 8.01
C PHE A 145 -8.79 6.58 8.44
N VAL A 146 -8.78 7.64 7.65
CA VAL A 146 -7.98 8.85 7.92
C VAL A 146 -8.90 10.02 8.23
N ARG A 147 -8.42 10.93 9.08
CA ARG A 147 -9.11 12.17 9.42
C ARG A 147 -9.42 12.96 8.14
N ALA A 148 -10.64 13.46 8.03
CA ALA A 148 -11.17 14.00 6.78
C ALA A 148 -10.43 15.24 6.26
N ASP A 149 -9.89 16.06 7.16
CA ASP A 149 -9.06 17.23 6.83
C ASP A 149 -7.69 16.84 6.25
N LEU A 150 -7.21 15.62 6.49
CA LEU A 150 -5.95 15.11 5.97
C LEU A 150 -6.13 14.34 4.65
N TYR A 151 -7.36 13.88 4.35
CA TYR A 151 -7.65 12.90 3.29
C TYR A 151 -7.13 13.31 1.90
N ASP A 152 -7.43 14.52 1.44
CA ASP A 152 -7.09 14.95 0.09
C ASP A 152 -5.58 15.10 -0.09
N GLU A 153 -4.90 15.67 0.91
CA GLU A 153 -3.46 15.92 0.85
C GLU A 153 -2.66 14.63 1.00
N ILE A 154 -3.05 13.72 1.91
CA ILE A 154 -2.37 12.42 2.01
C ILE A 154 -2.56 11.62 0.71
N THR A 155 -3.78 11.61 0.15
CA THR A 155 -4.07 10.94 -1.12
C THR A 155 -3.19 11.50 -2.24
N ARG A 156 -3.07 12.82 -2.34
CA ARG A 156 -2.20 13.48 -3.33
C ARG A 156 -0.73 13.07 -3.16
N ARG A 157 -0.23 13.02 -1.92
CA ARG A 157 1.15 12.61 -1.61
C ARG A 157 1.42 11.15 -1.98
N ILE A 158 0.54 10.22 -1.57
CA ILE A 158 0.76 8.78 -1.79
C ILE A 158 0.56 8.36 -3.26
N THR A 159 -0.30 9.07 -4.00
CA THR A 159 -0.54 8.82 -5.43
C THR A 159 0.42 9.60 -6.33
N LEU A 160 1.32 10.41 -5.77
CA LEU A 160 2.12 11.39 -6.52
C LEU A 160 1.27 12.30 -7.44
N ASN A 161 0.01 12.56 -7.03
CA ASN A 161 -0.99 13.28 -7.80
C ASN A 161 -1.26 12.69 -9.20
N LEU A 162 -0.99 11.40 -9.41
CA LEU A 162 -1.27 10.71 -10.67
C LEU A 162 -2.78 10.73 -10.97
N LYS A 163 -3.12 11.09 -12.20
CA LYS A 163 -4.49 11.04 -12.70
C LYS A 163 -4.73 9.69 -13.35
N ILE A 164 -5.51 8.85 -12.67
CA ILE A 164 -5.87 7.52 -13.12
C ILE A 164 -7.21 7.63 -13.85
N ASP A 165 -7.22 7.24 -15.12
CA ASP A 165 -8.43 7.18 -15.94
C ASP A 165 -9.07 5.79 -15.81
N VAL A 166 -8.97 4.94 -16.83
CA VAL A 166 -9.48 3.56 -16.78
C VAL A 166 -8.49 2.65 -16.06
N CYS A 167 -8.93 2.00 -14.97
CA CYS A 167 -8.14 0.99 -14.27
C CYS A 167 -9.02 -0.09 -13.62
N GLU A 168 -8.40 -1.25 -13.35
CA GLU A 168 -9.03 -2.28 -12.53
C GLU A 168 -8.94 -1.91 -11.06
N LEU A 169 -10.09 -1.76 -10.40
CA LEU A 169 -10.17 -1.32 -9.00
C LEU A 169 -9.34 -2.21 -8.06
N SER A 170 -9.34 -3.52 -8.28
CA SER A 170 -8.55 -4.47 -7.49
C SER A 170 -7.05 -4.22 -7.61
N LYS A 171 -6.58 -3.84 -8.80
CA LYS A 171 -5.18 -3.46 -9.03
C LYS A 171 -4.88 -2.12 -8.37
N LEU A 172 -5.74 -1.12 -8.55
CA LEU A 172 -5.58 0.21 -7.96
C LEU A 172 -5.39 0.12 -6.43
N TYR A 173 -6.30 -0.56 -5.73
CA TYR A 173 -6.18 -0.73 -4.28
C TYR A 173 -4.92 -1.50 -3.87
N ALA A 174 -4.49 -2.48 -4.67
CA ALA A 174 -3.26 -3.21 -4.37
C ALA A 174 -2.01 -2.31 -4.48
N TYR A 175 -1.97 -1.41 -5.47
CA TYR A 175 -0.87 -0.45 -5.65
C TYR A 175 -0.85 0.63 -4.57
N ASN A 176 -2.00 1.22 -4.25
CA ASN A 176 -2.07 2.22 -3.17
C ASN A 176 -1.66 1.61 -1.82
N GLY A 177 -2.05 0.36 -1.58
CA GLY A 177 -1.68 -0.41 -0.39
C GLY A 177 -0.19 -0.75 -0.25
N LEU A 178 0.64 -0.54 -1.29
CA LEU A 178 2.09 -0.83 -1.22
C LEU A 178 2.79 0.02 -0.15
N LEU A 179 2.33 1.25 0.03
CA LEU A 179 2.95 2.25 0.92
C LEU A 179 2.71 1.96 2.40
N PHE A 180 1.82 1.02 2.73
CA PHE A 180 1.64 0.46 4.08
C PHE A 180 2.63 -0.68 4.38
N SER A 181 3.49 -1.06 3.44
CA SER A 181 4.52 -2.05 3.70
C SER A 181 5.55 -1.47 4.66
N SER A 182 5.90 -2.22 5.70
CA SER A 182 7.07 -1.91 6.52
C SER A 182 8.35 -2.06 5.70
N GLY A 183 9.33 -1.23 6.02
CA GLY A 183 10.62 -1.19 5.35
C GLY A 183 11.54 -0.16 5.98
N ILE A 184 12.79 -0.15 5.55
CA ILE A 184 13.73 0.92 5.91
C ILE A 184 13.56 2.02 4.88
N ARG A 185 13.18 3.22 5.35
CA ARG A 185 13.15 4.39 4.49
C ARG A 185 14.57 4.77 4.12
N VAL A 186 14.87 4.76 2.84
CA VAL A 186 16.09 5.37 2.31
C VAL A 186 15.65 6.66 1.65
N GLU A 187 15.93 7.77 2.31
CA GLU A 187 15.92 9.07 1.64
C GLU A 187 17.18 9.10 0.78
N PRO A 188 17.02 9.05 -0.54
CA PRO A 188 18.18 9.23 -1.36
C PRO A 188 18.69 10.65 -1.18
N ASP A 189 20.01 10.80 -1.23
CA ASP A 189 20.65 12.11 -1.22
C ASP A 189 20.20 12.92 -2.47
N ASP A 190 20.67 14.16 -2.65
CA ASP A 190 20.42 15.01 -3.84
C ASP A 190 20.86 14.38 -5.19
N LYS A 191 21.09 13.07 -5.27
CA LYS A 191 21.57 12.32 -6.44
C LYS A 191 20.56 11.31 -6.98
N PHE A 192 19.47 11.00 -6.27
CA PHE A 192 18.38 10.19 -6.85
C PHE A 192 17.37 11.11 -7.55
N PHE A 193 17.81 11.67 -8.67
CA PHE A 193 16.93 12.36 -9.58
C PHE A 193 16.28 11.37 -10.54
N LEU A 194 15.07 11.70 -11.00
CA LEU A 194 14.35 10.96 -12.05
C LEU A 194 15.22 10.74 -13.31
N GLU A 195 16.19 11.63 -13.56
CA GLU A 195 17.13 11.53 -14.68
C GLU A 195 18.08 10.32 -14.60
N ASN A 196 18.26 9.74 -13.40
CA ASN A 196 19.09 8.56 -13.17
C ASN A 196 18.28 7.24 -13.21
N VAL A 197 17.00 7.30 -13.55
CA VAL A 197 16.11 6.14 -13.66
C VAL A 197 15.86 5.81 -15.12
N ALA A 198 16.35 4.67 -15.59
CA ALA A 198 16.08 4.14 -16.92
C ALA A 198 14.99 3.06 -16.88
N ILE A 199 13.96 3.21 -17.71
CA ILE A 199 12.92 2.19 -17.90
C ILE A 199 13.21 1.44 -19.20
N VAL A 200 13.47 0.14 -19.09
CA VAL A 200 13.78 -0.72 -20.24
C VAL A 200 12.55 -1.57 -20.60
N PRO A 201 12.14 -1.65 -21.87
CA PRO A 201 11.05 -2.53 -22.30
C PRO A 201 11.34 -3.98 -21.92
N ASN A 202 10.35 -4.65 -21.31
CA ASN A 202 10.47 -6.04 -20.91
C ASN A 202 10.10 -6.97 -22.08
N PRO A 203 11.06 -7.63 -22.75
CA PRO A 203 10.77 -8.47 -23.88
C PRO A 203 9.94 -9.68 -23.45
N LYS A 204 8.98 -10.03 -24.31
CA LYS A 204 8.16 -11.22 -24.16
C LYS A 204 8.88 -12.41 -24.78
N HIS A 205 8.76 -13.57 -24.14
CA HIS A 205 9.30 -14.83 -24.61
C HIS A 205 8.20 -15.88 -24.60
N ILE A 206 8.06 -16.59 -25.71
CA ILE A 206 7.10 -17.68 -25.85
C ILE A 206 7.86 -18.99 -25.64
N THR A 207 7.53 -19.70 -24.56
CA THR A 207 7.97 -21.07 -24.38
C THR A 207 6.91 -21.98 -24.98
N LYS A 208 7.31 -22.76 -25.99
CA LYS A 208 6.39 -23.62 -26.74
C LYS A 208 6.12 -24.93 -26.02
N ASP A 209 4.94 -25.50 -26.30
CA ASP A 209 4.56 -26.86 -25.90
C ASP A 209 4.75 -27.14 -24.41
N VAL A 210 4.44 -26.15 -23.55
CA VAL A 210 4.57 -26.29 -22.09
C VAL A 210 3.33 -27.00 -21.56
N SER A 211 3.54 -28.05 -20.78
CA SER A 211 2.46 -28.63 -19.96
C SER A 211 2.22 -27.74 -18.74
N TYR A 212 1.00 -27.22 -18.59
CA TYR A 212 0.62 -26.36 -17.47
C TYR A 212 -0.75 -26.72 -16.91
N VAL A 213 -0.98 -26.27 -15.68
CA VAL A 213 -2.24 -26.41 -14.99
C VAL A 213 -2.93 -25.06 -14.97
N THR A 214 -4.16 -25.00 -15.44
CA THR A 214 -5.03 -23.83 -15.33
C THR A 214 -6.35 -24.23 -14.67
N VAL A 215 -7.25 -23.27 -14.54
CA VAL A 215 -8.63 -23.56 -14.16
C VAL A 215 -9.58 -23.12 -15.26
N THR A 216 -10.54 -23.97 -15.56
CA THR A 216 -11.62 -23.65 -16.50
C THR A 216 -12.86 -23.28 -15.72
N ASP A 217 -13.51 -22.20 -16.13
CA ASP A 217 -14.77 -21.77 -15.56
C ASP A 217 -15.89 -22.70 -16.01
N VAL A 218 -16.54 -23.38 -15.06
CA VAL A 218 -17.63 -24.34 -15.32
C VAL A 218 -18.99 -23.80 -14.88
N THR A 219 -19.06 -22.52 -14.54
CA THR A 219 -20.22 -21.96 -13.84
C THR A 219 -21.40 -21.64 -14.74
N GLY A 220 -21.18 -21.40 -16.04
CA GLY A 220 -22.20 -20.80 -16.91
C GLY A 220 -22.52 -19.36 -16.48
N GLU A 221 -23.81 -19.03 -16.28
CA GLU A 221 -24.31 -17.72 -15.83
C GLU A 221 -24.48 -17.64 -14.31
N GLY A 222 -24.13 -16.49 -13.71
CA GLY A 222 -24.26 -16.22 -12.28
C GLY A 222 -23.04 -15.49 -11.68
N SER A 223 -23.19 -14.95 -10.46
CA SER A 223 -22.17 -14.15 -9.76
C SER A 223 -21.13 -14.98 -9.00
N ILE A 224 -21.45 -16.23 -8.64
CA ILE A 224 -20.53 -17.15 -7.95
C ILE A 224 -19.86 -18.02 -8.99
N ARG A 225 -18.54 -17.89 -9.19
CA ARG A 225 -17.80 -18.67 -10.18
C ARG A 225 -17.24 -19.97 -9.58
N LYS A 226 -17.43 -21.09 -10.28
CA LYS A 226 -16.85 -22.42 -10.03
C LYS A 226 -15.79 -22.70 -11.08
N TYR A 227 -14.66 -23.19 -10.61
CA TYR A 227 -13.46 -23.42 -11.41
C TYR A 227 -13.02 -24.87 -11.25
N GLU A 228 -12.79 -25.57 -12.37
CA GLU A 228 -12.23 -26.92 -12.37
C GLU A 228 -10.79 -26.90 -12.84
N ARG A 229 -9.94 -27.68 -12.18
CA ARG A 229 -8.53 -27.83 -12.57
C ARG A 229 -8.47 -28.51 -13.93
N THR A 230 -7.72 -27.93 -14.86
CA THR A 230 -7.51 -28.47 -16.21
C THR A 230 -6.01 -28.53 -16.48
N GLU A 231 -5.57 -29.68 -16.99
CA GLU A 231 -4.21 -29.86 -17.49
C GLU A 231 -4.21 -29.58 -18.99
N CYS A 232 -3.34 -28.69 -19.44
CA CYS A 232 -3.23 -28.24 -20.81
C CYS A 232 -1.79 -28.35 -21.29
N THR A 233 -1.64 -28.40 -22.62
CA THR A 233 -0.35 -28.17 -23.27
C THR A 233 -0.52 -27.01 -24.24
N GLY A 234 0.43 -26.08 -24.23
CA GLY A 234 0.42 -24.98 -25.18
C GLY A 234 1.54 -23.99 -24.95
N ASP A 235 1.52 -22.95 -25.78
CA ASP A 235 2.52 -21.89 -25.76
C ASP A 235 2.23 -20.92 -24.60
N ILE A 236 3.24 -20.69 -23.75
CA ILE A 236 3.14 -19.73 -22.64
C ILE A 236 4.01 -18.51 -22.96
N GLU A 237 3.37 -17.35 -23.04
CA GLU A 237 4.05 -16.07 -23.10
C GLU A 237 4.42 -15.60 -21.69
N THR A 238 5.70 -15.31 -21.46
CA THR A 238 6.19 -14.71 -20.22
C THR A 238 7.07 -13.50 -20.51
N THR A 239 7.07 -12.55 -19.59
CA THR A 239 8.05 -11.44 -19.58
C THR A 239 9.35 -11.89 -18.93
N ARG A 240 10.49 -11.44 -19.46
CA ARG A 240 11.82 -11.95 -19.06
C ARG A 240 12.29 -11.48 -17.68
N PHE A 241 11.92 -10.27 -17.27
CA PHE A 241 12.40 -9.66 -16.02
C PHE A 241 11.28 -8.97 -15.25
N ASP A 242 10.13 -9.65 -15.09
CA ASP A 242 8.99 -9.13 -14.34
C ASP A 242 9.35 -8.79 -12.89
N GLY A 243 9.09 -7.55 -12.48
CA GLY A 243 9.40 -7.06 -11.13
C GLY A 243 10.89 -7.00 -10.79
N MET A 244 11.78 -7.05 -11.79
CA MET A 244 13.23 -6.97 -11.62
C MET A 244 13.79 -5.67 -12.19
N GLY A 245 14.80 -5.13 -11.53
CA GLY A 245 15.58 -3.99 -12.01
C GLY A 245 17.06 -4.15 -11.67
N LEU A 246 17.87 -3.21 -12.14
CA LEU A 246 19.30 -3.15 -11.85
C LEU A 246 19.63 -1.85 -11.14
N ILE A 247 20.66 -1.88 -10.30
CA ILE A 247 21.23 -0.70 -9.65
C ILE A 247 22.75 -0.74 -9.74
N SER A 248 23.36 0.44 -9.76
CA SER A 248 24.82 0.55 -9.84
C SER A 248 25.48 0.06 -8.54
N PRO A 249 26.77 -0.33 -8.58
CA PRO A 249 27.54 -0.63 -7.39
C PRO A 249 27.56 0.53 -6.38
N GLU A 250 27.59 1.78 -6.85
CA GLU A 250 27.57 2.99 -6.04
C GLU A 250 26.27 3.08 -5.23
N PHE A 251 25.13 2.93 -5.90
CA PHE A 251 23.83 3.01 -5.25
C PHE A 251 23.59 1.84 -4.30
N ALA A 252 24.05 0.63 -4.65
CA ALA A 252 23.99 -0.51 -3.74
C ALA A 252 24.78 -0.27 -2.43
N ARG A 253 25.96 0.37 -2.51
CA ARG A 253 26.73 0.76 -1.31
C ARG A 253 26.01 1.80 -0.46
N GLU A 254 25.33 2.76 -1.09
CA GLU A 254 24.50 3.75 -0.38
C GLU A 254 23.35 3.07 0.37
N LEU A 255 22.62 2.16 -0.29
CA LEU A 255 21.56 1.38 0.34
C LEU A 255 22.09 0.57 1.54
N ASP A 256 23.22 -0.12 1.39
CA ASP A 256 23.83 -0.90 2.48
C ASP A 256 24.21 -0.03 3.69
N SER A 257 24.74 1.17 3.43
CA SER A 257 25.08 2.13 4.47
C SER A 257 23.83 2.59 5.23
N LYS A 258 22.74 2.92 4.53
CA LYS A 258 21.48 3.41 5.12
C LYS A 258 20.73 2.31 5.86
N ILE A 259 20.82 1.05 5.39
CA ILE A 259 20.28 -0.12 6.09
C ILE A 259 21.07 -0.45 7.37
N GLY A 260 22.28 0.09 7.53
CA GLY A 260 23.17 -0.21 8.65
C GLY A 260 23.72 -1.64 8.59
N SER A 261 23.79 -2.23 7.39
CA SER A 261 24.26 -3.60 7.22
C SER A 261 25.78 -3.68 7.37
N LYS A 262 26.26 -4.70 8.10
CA LYS A 262 27.69 -5.06 8.12
C LYS A 262 28.10 -5.96 6.94
N LYS A 263 27.14 -6.34 6.10
CA LYS A 263 27.33 -7.19 4.93
C LYS A 263 26.97 -6.41 3.68
N GLU A 264 27.75 -6.64 2.63
CA GLU A 264 27.42 -6.16 1.31
C GLU A 264 26.29 -7.01 0.70
N HIS A 265 25.21 -6.35 0.28
CA HIS A 265 24.10 -7.02 -0.40
C HIS A 265 24.25 -6.97 -1.92
N THR A 266 23.77 -8.01 -2.58
CA THR A 266 23.73 -8.08 -4.06
C THR A 266 22.36 -7.73 -4.62
N SER A 267 21.32 -7.77 -3.78
CA SER A 267 19.93 -7.62 -4.18
C SER A 267 19.13 -6.93 -3.08
N PHE A 268 18.20 -6.07 -3.48
CA PHE A 268 17.36 -5.30 -2.58
C PHE A 268 15.90 -5.40 -3.02
N GLN A 269 14.99 -5.61 -2.07
CA GLN A 269 13.55 -5.53 -2.35
C GLN A 269 13.08 -4.09 -2.10
N ILE A 270 12.66 -3.41 -3.16
CA ILE A 270 12.30 -1.98 -3.09
C ILE A 270 10.81 -1.77 -3.26
N ARG A 271 10.34 -0.66 -2.69
CA ARG A 271 8.97 -0.16 -2.78
C ARG A 271 9.01 1.35 -2.94
N MET A 272 8.38 1.85 -3.99
CA MET A 272 8.08 3.27 -4.21
C MET A 272 6.61 3.37 -4.64
N PRO A 273 5.99 4.57 -4.69
CA PRO A 273 4.66 4.71 -5.28
C PRO A 273 4.60 4.04 -6.66
N TYR A 274 3.69 3.07 -6.80
CA TYR A 274 3.49 2.25 -8.02
C TYR A 274 4.67 1.37 -8.48
N ILE A 275 5.78 1.31 -7.73
CA ILE A 275 6.92 0.45 -8.05
C ILE A 275 7.13 -0.54 -6.91
N LYS A 276 7.18 -1.83 -7.26
CA LYS A 276 7.52 -2.92 -6.35
C LYS A 276 8.34 -3.94 -7.11
N GLY A 277 9.48 -4.33 -6.55
CA GLY A 277 10.32 -5.32 -7.20
C GLY A 277 11.58 -5.64 -6.44
N MET A 278 12.44 -6.39 -7.10
CA MET A 278 13.82 -6.62 -6.71
C MET A 278 14.72 -5.80 -7.61
N VAL A 279 15.75 -5.19 -7.03
CA VAL A 279 16.86 -4.62 -7.79
C VAL A 279 18.14 -5.35 -7.47
N HIS A 280 18.95 -5.57 -8.50
CA HIS A 280 20.20 -6.31 -8.39
C HIS A 280 21.38 -5.40 -8.68
N LYS A 281 22.41 -5.47 -7.83
CA LYS A 281 23.66 -4.75 -8.04
C LYS A 281 24.33 -5.27 -9.31
N THR A 282 24.56 -4.38 -10.27
CA THR A 282 25.17 -4.73 -11.56
C THR A 282 26.01 -3.57 -12.05
N ASP A 283 27.26 -3.85 -12.41
CA ASP A 283 28.14 -2.89 -13.05
C ASP A 283 27.79 -2.81 -14.54
N PHE A 284 26.71 -2.09 -14.85
CA PHE A 284 26.26 -1.94 -16.21
C PHE A 284 27.21 -1.07 -17.05
N LYS A 285 28.07 -0.23 -16.43
CA LYS A 285 29.11 0.51 -17.16
C LYS A 285 30.15 -0.44 -17.74
N ALA A 286 30.71 -1.32 -16.90
CA ALA A 286 31.63 -2.35 -17.35
C ALA A 286 30.98 -3.25 -18.41
N LEU A 287 29.70 -3.61 -18.23
CA LEU A 287 28.97 -4.41 -19.21
C LEU A 287 28.79 -3.70 -20.56
N PHE A 288 28.52 -2.39 -20.56
CA PHE A 288 28.41 -1.61 -21.79
C PHE A 288 29.77 -1.43 -22.47
N GLU A 289 30.84 -1.18 -21.71
CA GLU A 289 32.21 -1.12 -22.22
C GLU A 289 32.62 -2.44 -22.90
N GLU A 290 32.39 -3.58 -22.25
CA GLU A 290 32.64 -4.91 -22.80
C GLU A 290 31.84 -5.19 -24.09
N ALA A 291 30.62 -4.63 -24.17
CA ALA A 291 29.76 -4.75 -25.34
C ALA A 291 30.08 -3.72 -26.45
N GLY A 292 31.04 -2.81 -26.25
CA GLY A 292 31.37 -1.74 -27.20
C GLY A 292 30.26 -0.70 -27.35
N VAL A 293 29.44 -0.50 -26.31
CA VAL A 293 28.34 0.47 -26.29
C VAL A 293 28.83 1.79 -25.69
N GLU A 294 28.92 2.83 -26.52
CA GLU A 294 29.40 4.16 -26.08
C GLU A 294 28.24 5.08 -25.62
N THR A 295 27.05 4.89 -26.18
CA THR A 295 25.89 5.74 -25.88
C THR A 295 24.59 4.94 -25.72
N ILE A 296 23.75 5.39 -24.80
CA ILE A 296 22.36 4.93 -24.67
C ILE A 296 21.40 6.05 -25.08
N THR A 297 20.23 5.70 -25.61
CA THR A 297 19.19 6.66 -26.00
C THR A 297 17.99 6.50 -25.09
N ASP A 298 17.55 7.58 -24.46
CA ASP A 298 16.36 7.55 -23.61
C ASP A 298 15.05 7.57 -24.42
N ILE A 299 13.92 7.50 -23.72
CA ILE A 299 12.59 7.49 -24.33
C ILE A 299 12.22 8.80 -25.05
N TRP A 300 12.98 9.88 -24.84
CA TRP A 300 12.82 11.17 -25.50
C TRP A 300 13.79 11.35 -26.68
N GLY A 301 14.59 10.32 -27.00
CA GLY A 301 15.55 10.35 -28.10
C GLY A 301 16.87 11.06 -27.77
N ARG A 302 17.10 11.44 -26.50
CA ARG A 302 18.38 12.06 -26.08
C ARG A 302 19.42 10.97 -25.87
N LYS A 303 20.62 11.21 -26.39
CA LYS A 303 21.78 10.35 -26.22
C LYS A 303 22.53 10.71 -24.95
N HIS A 304 22.90 9.68 -24.19
CA HIS A 304 23.69 9.77 -22.97
C HIS A 304 24.96 8.95 -23.14
N GLN A 305 26.11 9.50 -22.72
CA GLN A 305 27.40 8.80 -22.78
C GLN A 305 27.46 7.79 -21.63
N VAL A 306 27.89 6.56 -21.92
CA VAL A 306 27.95 5.49 -20.90
C VAL A 306 28.85 5.86 -19.72
N ASP A 307 29.99 6.51 -19.98
CA ASP A 307 30.92 6.95 -18.94
C ASP A 307 30.29 7.92 -17.93
N SER A 308 29.29 8.69 -18.39
CA SER A 308 28.58 9.70 -17.59
C SER A 308 27.38 9.16 -16.79
N LEU A 309 27.06 7.86 -16.92
CA LEU A 309 25.96 7.20 -16.19
C LEU A 309 26.25 6.99 -14.70
#